data_AF-A0A5J5JR04-F1
#
_entry.id   AF-A0A5J5JR04-F1
#
_cell.length_a   1.000
_cell.length_b   1.000
_cell.length_c   1.000
_cell.angle_alpha   90.00
_cell.angle_beta   90.00
_cell.angle_gamma   90.00
#
_symmetry.space_group_name_H-M   'P 1'
#
loop_
_entity.id
_entity.type
_entity.pdbx_description
1 polymer ?
#
loop_
_entity_poly.entity_id
_entity_poly.type
_entity_poly.pdbx_seq_one_letter_code
_entity_poly.pdbx_strand_id
1 'polypeptide(L)'
;MTTYHRVDLPGLIGDEPVGFLAAIGLQQQLMENSYLSWDPQDRHAIMHCRSYSSISDLVAHLTQRLTKIGKGEVIPYTSGFPVRRKPGAPDPLRIRSEEYRRLLERVSRRPGGVHWLKATVTDEAVDAQGFCLVNPLIAVRGRQTIGSFWYYPMLEVRQDPQRLLTEALTGWRRVEGSEGWLLDHRAIYSADAGLRGPGGSMAVPGATWLATLAVQKFGYDRRNGIDKGPPVPKGWFRVEGRDFFAWPLWSLPVNGNTLDAVWKVGWGSDGWKFSSISHGALQACIRRTHGVRAPNSVDHTVDLGIFTMCAAERLPRTPLTPICVDISLADARYGEYEPWKGWDWEAPHVGDYPGKYGWG
;
A
#
# COMPACT_ATOMS: atom_id res chain seq x y z
N MET A 1 -27.75 2.39 17.95
CA MET A 1 -26.54 1.58 17.63
C MET A 1 -26.43 1.51 16.12
N THR A 2 -25.30 1.92 15.55
CA THR A 2 -25.10 1.85 14.09
C THR A 2 -24.30 0.59 13.78
N THR A 3 -24.97 -0.43 13.27
CA THR A 3 -24.36 -1.74 12.98
C THR A 3 -23.40 -1.63 11.80
N TYR A 4 -22.18 -2.15 11.95
CA TYR A 4 -21.24 -2.34 10.85
C TYR A 4 -21.44 -3.72 10.24
N HIS A 5 -21.40 -3.80 8.91
CA HIS A 5 -21.34 -5.06 8.18
C HIS A 5 -19.90 -5.54 8.08
N ARG A 6 -19.69 -6.85 8.25
CA ARG A 6 -18.42 -7.54 8.04
C ARG A 6 -18.45 -8.23 6.68
N VAL A 7 -17.50 -7.91 5.81
CA VAL A 7 -17.36 -8.51 4.48
C VAL A 7 -15.97 -9.14 4.36
N ASP A 8 -15.90 -10.46 4.24
CA ASP A 8 -14.66 -11.19 3.96
C ASP A 8 -14.24 -11.00 2.50
N LEU A 9 -12.95 -10.78 2.28
CA LEU A 9 -12.35 -10.55 0.98
C LEU A 9 -11.23 -11.58 0.73
N PRO A 10 -11.55 -12.87 0.54
CA PRO A 10 -10.57 -13.95 0.42
C PRO A 10 -9.59 -13.79 -0.76
N GLY A 11 -9.94 -12.99 -1.78
CA GLY A 11 -9.01 -12.63 -2.85
C GLY A 11 -7.93 -11.62 -2.43
N LEU A 12 -8.11 -10.90 -1.33
CA LEU A 12 -7.16 -9.88 -0.87
C LEU A 12 -6.30 -10.44 0.25
N ILE A 13 -5.29 -11.21 -0.11
CA ILE A 13 -4.39 -11.89 0.84
C ILE A 13 -3.32 -10.92 1.34
N GLY A 14 -3.20 -10.75 2.65
CA GLY A 14 -2.38 -9.71 3.27
C GLY A 14 -0.89 -9.97 3.27
N ASP A 15 -0.45 -11.23 3.28
CA ASP A 15 0.98 -11.58 3.19
C ASP A 15 1.54 -11.45 1.77
N GLU A 16 0.67 -11.23 0.79
CA GLU A 16 0.99 -10.93 -0.59
C GLU A 16 1.01 -9.41 -0.83
N PRO A 17 2.10 -8.82 -1.38
CA PRO A 17 2.19 -7.38 -1.65
C PRO A 17 1.01 -6.83 -2.42
N VAL A 18 0.61 -7.52 -3.50
CA VAL A 18 -0.51 -7.08 -4.34
C VAL A 18 -1.85 -7.20 -3.60
N GLY A 19 -2.04 -8.20 -2.74
CA GLY A 19 -3.27 -8.37 -1.96
C GLY A 19 -3.38 -7.33 -0.84
N PHE A 20 -2.28 -7.07 -0.12
CA PHE A 20 -2.21 -5.98 0.85
C PHE A 20 -2.51 -4.62 0.20
N LEU A 21 -1.77 -4.28 -0.87
CA LEU A 21 -1.97 -3.04 -1.59
C LEU A 21 -3.40 -2.94 -2.14
N ALA A 22 -3.97 -4.02 -2.68
CA ALA A 22 -5.34 -4.02 -3.18
C ALA A 22 -6.37 -3.76 -2.07
N ALA A 23 -6.18 -4.29 -0.86
CA ALA A 23 -7.05 -3.99 0.30
C ALA A 23 -6.96 -2.52 0.72
N ILE A 24 -5.75 -1.95 0.77
CA ILE A 24 -5.57 -0.52 1.05
C ILE A 24 -6.22 0.33 -0.06
N GLY A 25 -5.99 -0.03 -1.32
CA GLY A 25 -6.59 0.64 -2.48
C GLY A 25 -8.11 0.60 -2.45
N LEU A 26 -8.71 -0.55 -2.13
CA LEU A 26 -10.14 -0.69 -1.91
C LEU A 26 -10.64 0.25 -0.82
N GLN A 27 -10.01 0.24 0.35
CA GLN A 27 -10.37 1.13 1.47
C GLN A 27 -10.35 2.60 1.06
N GLN A 28 -9.36 3.01 0.24
CA GLN A 28 -9.29 4.37 -0.30
C GLN A 28 -10.41 4.71 -1.29
N GLN A 29 -11.04 3.72 -1.91
CA GLN A 29 -12.19 3.92 -2.80
C GLN A 29 -13.53 3.91 -2.06
N LEU A 30 -13.57 3.49 -0.80
CA LEU A 30 -14.78 3.59 0.02
C LEU A 30 -14.91 5.04 0.49
N MET A 31 -16.03 5.69 0.15
CA MET A 31 -16.30 7.10 0.47
C MET A 31 -16.77 7.31 1.91
N GLU A 32 -16.65 6.28 2.73
CA GLU A 32 -17.14 6.23 4.09
C GLU A 32 -16.01 5.85 5.05
N ASN A 33 -16.28 6.06 6.34
CA ASN A 33 -15.44 5.54 7.41
C ASN A 33 -15.58 4.01 7.45
N SER A 34 -14.67 3.36 6.72
CA SER A 34 -14.51 1.91 6.71
C SER A 34 -13.30 1.50 7.54
N TYR A 35 -13.41 0.34 8.18
CA TYR A 35 -12.34 -0.26 8.95
C TYR A 35 -11.89 -1.53 8.23
N LEU A 36 -10.59 -1.75 8.21
CA LEU A 36 -9.98 -2.95 7.66
C LEU A 36 -9.45 -3.78 8.83
N SER A 37 -9.53 -5.08 8.75
CA SER A 37 -8.76 -6.03 9.58
C SER A 37 -8.30 -7.19 8.71
N TRP A 38 -7.49 -8.07 9.28
CA TRP A 38 -6.96 -9.25 8.62
C TRP A 38 -7.33 -10.48 9.41
N ASP A 39 -7.74 -11.54 8.71
CA ASP A 39 -7.97 -12.82 9.35
C ASP A 39 -6.64 -13.36 9.93
N PRO A 40 -6.59 -13.78 11.21
CA PRO A 40 -5.34 -14.23 11.81
C PRO A 40 -4.85 -15.59 11.28
N GLN A 41 -5.74 -16.41 10.72
CA GLN A 41 -5.43 -17.73 10.18
C GLN A 41 -5.11 -17.65 8.69
N ASP A 42 -6.05 -17.13 7.90
CA ASP A 42 -5.97 -17.14 6.43
C ASP A 42 -5.33 -15.88 5.85
N ARG A 43 -5.09 -14.87 6.69
CA ARG A 43 -4.47 -13.58 6.31
C ARG A 43 -5.22 -12.81 5.24
N HIS A 44 -6.48 -13.13 4.92
CA HIS A 44 -7.27 -12.32 4.00
C HIS A 44 -7.84 -11.07 4.66
N ALA A 45 -8.12 -10.05 3.85
CA ALA A 45 -8.71 -8.80 4.31
C ALA A 45 -10.17 -9.00 4.72
N ILE A 46 -10.57 -8.33 5.80
CA ILE A 46 -11.94 -8.23 6.27
C ILE A 46 -12.31 -6.75 6.32
N MET A 47 -13.33 -6.37 5.56
CA MET A 47 -13.83 -5.00 5.52
C MET A 47 -15.03 -4.83 6.46
N HIS A 48 -14.97 -3.81 7.31
CA HIS A 48 -16.05 -3.41 8.21
C HIS A 48 -16.58 -2.06 7.77
N CYS A 49 -17.81 -2.03 7.29
CA CYS A 49 -18.39 -0.85 6.65
C CYS A 49 -19.89 -0.76 6.92
N ARG A 50 -20.47 0.44 6.78
CA ARG A 50 -21.91 0.63 7.04
C ARG A 50 -22.73 0.45 5.79
N SER A 51 -22.18 0.84 4.64
CA SER A 51 -22.94 0.98 3.41
C SER A 51 -22.90 -0.27 2.52
N TYR A 52 -21.98 -1.19 2.76
CA TYR A 52 -21.79 -2.38 1.93
C TYR A 52 -21.88 -3.64 2.78
N SER A 53 -22.83 -4.51 2.47
CA SER A 53 -23.09 -5.73 3.25
C SER A 53 -22.52 -6.99 2.60
N SER A 54 -22.08 -6.88 1.33
CA SER A 54 -21.62 -8.01 0.53
C SER A 54 -20.53 -7.62 -0.46
N ILE A 55 -19.85 -8.63 -1.02
CA ILE A 55 -18.91 -8.45 -2.14
C ILE A 55 -19.62 -7.82 -3.35
N SER A 56 -20.87 -8.20 -3.61
CA SER A 56 -21.66 -7.63 -4.72
C SER A 56 -21.84 -6.13 -4.57
N ASP A 57 -22.10 -5.64 -3.34
CA ASP A 57 -22.24 -4.20 -3.06
C ASP A 57 -20.93 -3.45 -3.31
N LEU A 58 -19.80 -4.03 -2.87
CA LEU A 58 -18.47 -3.48 -3.13
C LEU A 58 -18.13 -3.43 -4.62
N VAL A 59 -18.43 -4.50 -5.37
CA VAL A 59 -18.21 -4.57 -6.82
C VAL A 59 -19.09 -3.55 -7.56
N ALA A 60 -20.36 -3.42 -7.18
CA ALA A 60 -21.27 -2.44 -7.75
C ALA A 60 -20.75 -1.00 -7.52
N HIS A 61 -20.28 -0.70 -6.31
CA HIS A 61 -19.67 0.57 -5.97
C HIS A 61 -18.41 0.84 -6.78
N LEU A 62 -17.46 -0.09 -6.83
CA LEU A 62 -16.22 0.07 -7.62
C LEU A 62 -16.50 0.20 -9.12
N THR A 63 -17.50 -0.51 -9.63
CA THR A 63 -17.96 -0.37 -11.02
C THR A 63 -18.48 1.03 -11.25
N GLN A 64 -19.32 1.56 -10.36
CA GLN A 64 -19.78 2.95 -10.42
C GLN A 64 -18.58 3.92 -10.40
N ARG A 65 -17.56 3.69 -9.58
CA ARG A 65 -16.33 4.50 -9.53
C ARG A 65 -15.60 4.52 -10.87
N LEU A 66 -15.46 3.37 -11.52
CA LEU A 66 -14.84 3.26 -12.84
C LEU A 66 -15.57 4.09 -13.91
N THR A 67 -16.91 4.16 -13.83
CA THR A 67 -17.71 5.01 -14.75
C THR A 67 -17.49 6.50 -14.54
N LYS A 68 -17.04 6.92 -13.35
CA LYS A 68 -16.77 8.32 -13.01
C LYS A 68 -15.37 8.80 -13.44
N ILE A 69 -14.49 7.89 -13.87
CA ILE A 69 -13.20 8.27 -14.44
C ILE A 69 -13.44 8.89 -15.82
N GLY A 70 -13.17 10.19 -15.98
CA GLY A 70 -13.41 10.92 -17.21
C GLY A 70 -12.56 10.46 -18.40
N LYS A 71 -12.87 10.98 -19.58
CA LYS A 71 -12.11 10.68 -20.80
C LYS A 71 -10.68 11.20 -20.66
N GLY A 72 -9.71 10.28 -20.72
CA GLY A 72 -8.29 10.60 -20.57
C GLY A 72 -7.80 10.70 -19.12
N GLU A 73 -8.67 10.45 -18.16
CA GLU A 73 -8.32 10.24 -16.75
C GLU A 73 -8.15 8.74 -16.48
N VAL A 74 -7.47 8.40 -15.39
CA VAL A 74 -7.16 7.00 -15.04
C VAL A 74 -7.33 6.66 -13.56
N ILE A 75 -7.50 7.66 -12.71
CA ILE A 75 -7.73 7.49 -11.27
C ILE A 75 -9.09 8.14 -10.94
N PRO A 76 -9.96 7.48 -10.15
CA PRO A 76 -11.23 8.06 -9.72
C PRO A 76 -11.05 9.43 -9.03
N TYR A 77 -11.93 10.39 -9.34
CA TYR A 77 -11.97 11.75 -8.74
C TYR A 77 -10.67 12.56 -8.84
N THR A 78 -9.81 12.18 -9.77
CA THR A 78 -8.52 12.82 -9.97
C THR A 78 -8.46 13.35 -11.38
N SER A 79 -8.19 14.65 -11.52
CA SER A 79 -8.12 15.28 -12.84
C SER A 79 -6.73 15.86 -13.10
N GLY A 80 -6.23 15.68 -14.32
CA GLY A 80 -4.91 16.17 -14.73
C GLY A 80 -3.70 15.43 -14.14
N PHE A 81 -3.92 14.34 -13.41
CA PHE A 81 -2.88 13.42 -12.98
C PHE A 81 -3.32 11.95 -13.21
N PRO A 82 -2.40 11.04 -13.59
CA PRO A 82 -1.08 11.29 -14.17
C PRO A 82 -1.16 12.16 -15.43
N VAL A 83 -0.06 12.84 -15.73
CA VAL A 83 0.03 13.64 -16.95
C VAL A 83 0.09 12.71 -18.15
N ARG A 84 -0.79 12.91 -19.12
CA ARG A 84 -0.78 12.12 -20.35
C ARG A 84 0.45 12.44 -21.19
N ARG A 85 1.18 11.40 -21.58
CA ARG A 85 2.29 11.50 -22.54
C ARG A 85 1.74 11.89 -23.92
N LYS A 86 2.34 12.90 -24.54
CA LYS A 86 2.10 13.20 -25.96
C LYS A 86 2.84 12.17 -26.84
N PRO A 87 2.28 11.73 -27.98
CA PRO A 87 2.98 10.85 -28.90
C PRO A 87 4.38 11.38 -29.25
N GLY A 88 5.40 10.52 -29.19
CA GLY A 88 6.80 10.88 -29.44
C GLY A 88 7.52 11.66 -28.33
N ALA A 89 6.82 12.18 -27.32
CA ALA A 89 7.43 12.91 -26.21
C ALA A 89 8.07 11.96 -25.17
N PRO A 90 8.99 12.44 -24.30
CA PRO A 90 9.42 11.69 -23.12
C PRO A 90 8.29 11.47 -22.11
N ASP A 91 8.54 10.64 -21.10
CA ASP A 91 7.60 10.44 -19.99
C ASP A 91 7.42 11.74 -19.19
N PRO A 92 6.19 12.29 -19.08
CA PRO A 92 5.95 13.57 -18.44
C PRO A 92 6.06 13.55 -16.90
N LEU A 93 6.24 12.38 -16.29
CA LEU A 93 6.51 12.24 -14.85
C LEU A 93 7.98 11.89 -14.57
N ARG A 94 8.78 11.68 -15.62
CA ARG A 94 10.24 11.53 -15.55
C ARG A 94 10.89 12.90 -15.70
N ILE A 95 10.90 13.67 -14.61
CA ILE A 95 11.18 15.11 -14.62
C ILE A 95 12.30 15.51 -13.68
N ARG A 96 12.94 16.66 -13.93
CA ARG A 96 13.94 17.29 -13.06
C ARG A 96 13.29 18.17 -11.99
N SER A 97 14.06 18.56 -10.97
CA SER A 97 13.54 19.33 -9.84
C SER A 97 12.90 20.67 -10.24
N GLU A 98 13.44 21.39 -11.24
CA GLU A 98 12.79 22.62 -11.74
C GLU A 98 11.43 22.36 -12.42
N GLU A 99 11.30 21.22 -13.09
CA GLU A 99 10.08 20.83 -13.80
C GLU A 99 9.01 20.31 -12.82
N TYR A 100 9.43 19.66 -11.73
CA TYR A 100 8.54 19.19 -10.67
C TYR A 100 7.70 20.32 -10.07
N ARG A 101 8.31 21.47 -9.75
CA ARG A 101 7.57 22.60 -9.16
C ARG A 101 6.51 23.17 -10.12
N ARG A 102 6.84 23.29 -11.41
CA ARG A 102 5.88 23.71 -12.45
C ARG A 102 4.75 22.68 -12.61
N LEU A 103 5.10 21.39 -12.55
CA LEU A 103 4.12 20.32 -12.59
C LEU A 103 3.20 20.36 -11.38
N LEU A 104 3.75 20.54 -10.19
CA LEU A 104 3.00 20.64 -8.94
C LEU A 104 2.00 21.80 -9.00
N GLU A 105 2.42 22.97 -9.46
CA GLU A 105 1.53 24.12 -9.63
C GLU A 105 0.38 23.78 -10.61
N ARG A 106 0.70 23.17 -11.76
CA ARG A 106 -0.30 22.77 -12.76
C ARG A 106 -1.30 21.76 -12.21
N VAL A 107 -0.81 20.76 -11.48
CA VAL A 107 -1.64 19.70 -10.87
C VAL A 107 -2.48 20.26 -9.71
N SER A 108 -1.97 21.26 -8.97
CA SER A 108 -2.70 21.89 -7.85
C SER A 108 -3.92 22.70 -8.29
N ARG A 109 -3.99 23.10 -9.56
CA ARG A 109 -5.17 23.78 -10.14
C ARG A 109 -6.34 22.81 -10.39
N ARG A 110 -6.18 21.52 -10.07
CA ARG A 110 -7.15 20.46 -10.34
C ARG A 110 -7.36 19.58 -9.11
N PRO A 111 -8.59 19.10 -8.86
CA PRO A 111 -8.87 18.25 -7.70
C PRO A 111 -8.12 16.92 -7.74
N GLY A 112 -7.72 16.45 -6.56
CA GLY A 112 -7.18 15.12 -6.30
C GLY A 112 -5.71 14.90 -6.68
N GLY A 113 -5.19 15.59 -7.70
CA GLY A 113 -3.89 15.23 -8.29
C GLY A 113 -2.66 15.52 -7.42
N VAL A 114 -2.72 16.46 -6.47
CA VAL A 114 -1.55 16.86 -5.67
C VAL A 114 -1.05 15.72 -4.79
N HIS A 115 -1.95 15.01 -4.11
CA HIS A 115 -1.58 13.90 -3.24
C HIS A 115 -0.96 12.75 -4.05
N TRP A 116 -1.52 12.47 -5.23
CA TRP A 116 -0.95 11.50 -6.14
C TRP A 116 0.44 11.88 -6.64
N LEU A 117 0.65 13.14 -7.05
CA LEU A 117 1.95 13.60 -7.50
C LEU A 117 3.01 13.46 -6.39
N LYS A 118 2.69 13.95 -5.19
CA LYS A 118 3.59 13.89 -4.02
C LYS A 118 3.90 12.46 -3.58
N ALA A 119 2.96 11.54 -3.78
CA ALA A 119 3.20 10.12 -3.51
C ALA A 119 3.98 9.42 -4.63
N THR A 120 3.97 9.97 -5.84
CA THR A 120 4.58 9.37 -7.04
C THR A 120 6.03 9.80 -7.21
N VAL A 121 6.33 11.09 -7.07
CA VAL A 121 7.64 11.69 -7.36
C VAL A 121 7.98 12.71 -6.28
N THR A 122 9.26 12.82 -5.91
CA THR A 122 9.77 13.86 -5.01
C THR A 122 10.97 14.58 -5.62
N ASP A 123 11.02 15.91 -5.48
CA ASP A 123 12.17 16.74 -5.89
C ASP A 123 13.22 16.92 -4.79
N GLU A 124 13.00 16.33 -3.61
CA GLU A 124 13.93 16.38 -2.48
C GLU A 124 15.21 15.55 -2.72
N ALA A 125 15.19 14.64 -3.69
CA ALA A 125 16.34 13.89 -4.15
C ALA A 125 16.20 13.55 -5.63
N VAL A 126 17.34 13.22 -6.24
CA VAL A 126 17.43 12.82 -7.65
C VAL A 126 18.17 11.50 -7.79
N ASP A 127 17.90 10.77 -8.87
CA ASP A 127 18.66 9.58 -9.21
C ASP A 127 19.97 9.91 -9.96
N ALA A 128 20.69 8.85 -10.36
CA ALA A 128 21.96 8.95 -11.07
C ALA A 128 21.88 9.72 -12.40
N GLN A 129 20.69 9.86 -12.99
CA GLN A 129 20.47 10.62 -14.22
C GLN A 129 19.95 12.04 -13.98
N GLY A 130 19.86 12.47 -12.72
CA GLY A 130 19.46 13.83 -12.32
C GLY A 130 17.95 14.09 -12.38
N PHE A 131 17.13 13.04 -12.46
CA PHE A 131 15.68 13.17 -12.39
C PHE A 131 15.18 12.96 -10.96
N CYS A 132 14.05 13.58 -10.63
CA CYS A 132 13.37 13.40 -9.36
C CYS A 132 13.15 11.90 -9.06
N LEU A 133 13.27 11.52 -7.78
CA LEU A 133 13.04 10.15 -7.36
C LEU A 133 11.57 9.75 -7.56
N VAL A 134 11.37 8.56 -8.13
CA VAL A 134 10.06 7.94 -8.36
C VAL A 134 9.82 6.88 -7.28
N ASN A 135 8.59 6.82 -6.77
CA ASN A 135 8.22 5.86 -5.74
C ASN A 135 8.51 4.44 -6.22
N PRO A 136 9.27 3.60 -5.48
CA PRO A 136 9.65 2.28 -5.95
C PRO A 136 8.48 1.30 -6.09
N LEU A 137 7.30 1.60 -5.53
CA LEU A 137 6.06 0.88 -5.85
C LEU A 137 5.64 1.07 -7.32
N ILE A 138 5.96 2.22 -7.91
CA ILE A 138 5.66 2.53 -9.32
C ILE A 138 6.86 2.12 -10.15
N ALA A 139 6.89 0.85 -10.53
CA ALA A 139 8.00 0.33 -11.30
C ALA A 139 7.59 0.00 -12.74
N VAL A 140 8.11 0.81 -13.66
CA VAL A 140 7.85 0.70 -15.09
C VAL A 140 9.03 0.02 -15.80
N ARG A 141 8.73 -0.83 -16.79
CA ARG A 141 9.71 -1.56 -17.61
C ARG A 141 9.69 -1.10 -19.07
N GLY A 142 10.87 -1.15 -19.69
CA GLY A 142 11.01 -0.94 -21.13
C GLY A 142 10.50 0.42 -21.59
N ARG A 143 9.42 0.41 -22.40
CA ARG A 143 8.83 1.62 -23.00
C ARG A 143 7.62 2.18 -22.23
N GLN A 144 7.28 1.59 -21.08
CA GLN A 144 6.21 2.07 -20.22
C GLN A 144 6.54 3.44 -19.63
N THR A 145 5.50 4.23 -19.39
CA THR A 145 5.61 5.49 -18.64
C THR A 145 5.08 5.30 -17.23
N ILE A 146 5.49 6.15 -16.29
CA ILE A 146 4.95 6.18 -14.92
C ILE A 146 3.42 6.30 -14.96
N GLY A 147 2.85 7.10 -15.88
CA GLY A 147 1.39 7.19 -16.04
C GLY A 147 0.72 5.90 -16.54
N SER A 148 1.46 5.02 -17.22
CA SER A 148 0.98 3.72 -17.69
C SER A 148 0.62 2.78 -16.53
N PHE A 149 1.29 2.94 -15.39
CA PHE A 149 1.06 2.16 -14.16
C PHE A 149 -0.39 2.20 -13.70
N TRP A 150 -1.10 3.33 -13.84
CA TRP A 150 -2.54 3.40 -13.56
C TRP A 150 -3.40 3.18 -14.80
N TYR A 151 -2.95 3.65 -15.97
CA TYR A 151 -3.75 3.64 -17.19
C TYR A 151 -4.13 2.23 -17.63
N TYR A 152 -3.16 1.31 -17.73
CA TYR A 152 -3.42 -0.01 -18.30
C TYR A 152 -4.21 -0.93 -17.35
N PRO A 153 -3.90 -1.04 -16.04
CA PRO A 153 -4.75 -1.80 -15.13
C PRO A 153 -6.20 -1.32 -15.12
N MET A 154 -6.40 0.00 -15.12
CA MET A 154 -7.75 0.58 -15.21
C MET A 154 -8.44 0.24 -16.54
N LEU A 155 -7.71 0.31 -17.66
CA LEU A 155 -8.25 -0.03 -18.98
C LEU A 155 -8.62 -1.52 -19.08
N GLU A 156 -7.81 -2.41 -18.53
CA GLU A 156 -8.08 -3.85 -18.47
C GLU A 156 -9.34 -4.13 -17.66
N VAL A 157 -9.45 -3.58 -16.44
CA VAL A 157 -10.64 -3.74 -15.61
C VAL A 157 -11.90 -3.20 -16.28
N ARG A 158 -11.80 -2.11 -17.04
CA ARG A 158 -12.94 -1.55 -17.80
C ARG A 158 -13.53 -2.50 -18.85
N GLN A 159 -12.79 -3.51 -19.30
CA GLN A 159 -13.30 -4.45 -20.30
C GLN A 159 -14.38 -5.36 -19.73
N ASP A 160 -14.26 -5.74 -18.45
CA ASP A 160 -15.21 -6.58 -17.74
C ASP A 160 -15.16 -6.30 -16.23
N PRO A 161 -15.69 -5.13 -15.81
CA PRO A 161 -15.50 -4.64 -14.45
C PRO A 161 -16.17 -5.56 -13.42
N GLN A 162 -17.36 -6.08 -13.73
CA GLN A 162 -18.09 -6.95 -12.82
C GLN A 162 -17.26 -8.21 -12.52
N ARG A 163 -16.81 -8.94 -13.55
CA ARG A 163 -16.05 -10.17 -13.34
C ARG A 163 -14.70 -9.90 -12.69
N LEU A 164 -13.92 -8.95 -13.22
CA LEU A 164 -12.54 -8.72 -12.78
C LEU A 164 -12.47 -8.18 -11.35
N LEU A 165 -13.45 -7.38 -10.93
CA LEU A 165 -13.55 -6.92 -9.55
C LEU A 165 -14.06 -8.00 -8.61
N THR A 166 -15.02 -8.85 -9.04
CA THR A 166 -15.40 -10.02 -8.25
C THR A 166 -14.20 -10.93 -8.02
N GLU A 167 -13.46 -11.32 -9.07
CA GLU A 167 -12.26 -12.14 -8.98
C GLU A 167 -11.18 -11.51 -8.08
N ALA A 168 -11.02 -10.18 -8.10
CA ALA A 168 -10.10 -9.49 -7.20
C ALA A 168 -10.45 -9.69 -5.72
N LEU A 169 -11.75 -9.69 -5.38
CA LEU A 169 -12.23 -9.73 -3.99
C LEU A 169 -12.47 -11.16 -3.49
N THR A 170 -12.79 -12.12 -4.36
CA THR A 170 -13.14 -13.49 -3.97
C THR A 170 -12.02 -14.50 -4.18
N GLY A 171 -11.19 -14.32 -5.21
CA GLY A 171 -10.22 -15.33 -5.60
C GLY A 171 -9.64 -15.06 -6.97
N TRP A 172 -8.32 -14.96 -7.03
CA TRP A 172 -7.63 -14.51 -8.22
C TRP A 172 -7.68 -15.52 -9.37
N ARG A 173 -8.02 -15.02 -10.55
CA ARG A 173 -7.81 -15.69 -11.82
C ARG A 173 -6.78 -14.92 -12.65
N ARG A 174 -5.77 -15.62 -13.14
CA ARG A 174 -4.77 -15.02 -14.03
C ARG A 174 -5.35 -14.86 -15.43
N VAL A 175 -5.18 -13.68 -16.00
CA VAL A 175 -5.67 -13.31 -17.33
C VAL A 175 -4.48 -13.17 -18.27
N GLU A 176 -4.54 -13.85 -19.41
CA GLU A 176 -3.53 -13.76 -20.45
C GLU A 176 -3.46 -12.35 -21.05
N GLY A 177 -2.23 -11.85 -21.23
CA GLY A 177 -1.97 -10.51 -21.75
C GLY A 177 -2.04 -9.41 -20.68
N SER A 178 -2.51 -9.71 -19.47
CA SER A 178 -2.50 -8.79 -18.33
C SER A 178 -1.11 -8.72 -17.69
N GLU A 179 -0.71 -7.53 -17.28
CA GLU A 179 0.58 -7.29 -16.64
C GLU A 179 0.46 -7.15 -15.11
N GLY A 180 1.43 -7.71 -14.37
CA GLY A 180 1.48 -7.64 -12.91
C GLY A 180 2.10 -6.37 -12.33
N TRP A 181 2.58 -5.46 -13.20
CA TRP A 181 3.20 -4.16 -12.87
C TRP A 181 4.26 -4.19 -11.75
N LEU A 182 4.94 -5.33 -11.62
CA LEU A 182 5.95 -5.61 -10.59
C LEU A 182 5.43 -5.54 -9.14
N LEU A 183 4.11 -5.58 -8.97
CA LEU A 183 3.42 -5.76 -7.69
C LEU A 183 3.11 -7.24 -7.46
N ASP A 184 2.80 -7.96 -8.53
CA ASP A 184 2.46 -9.39 -8.51
C ASP A 184 3.70 -10.24 -8.84
N HIS A 185 4.30 -10.84 -7.82
CA HIS A 185 5.45 -11.72 -7.98
C HIS A 185 5.12 -13.09 -8.57
N ARG A 186 3.84 -13.48 -8.49
CA ARG A 186 3.32 -14.71 -9.07
C ARG A 186 2.87 -14.49 -10.52
N ALA A 187 3.01 -13.27 -11.06
CA ALA A 187 2.77 -12.98 -12.46
C ALA A 187 3.71 -13.84 -13.32
N ILE A 188 3.12 -14.59 -14.23
CA ILE A 188 3.86 -15.44 -15.16
C ILE A 188 4.28 -14.54 -16.31
N TYR A 189 5.57 -14.53 -16.64
CA TYR A 189 6.12 -13.82 -17.79
C TYR A 189 6.77 -14.86 -18.70
N SER A 190 6.29 -15.00 -19.93
CA SER A 190 6.90 -15.88 -20.93
C SER A 190 7.57 -15.07 -22.03
N ALA A 191 8.74 -15.53 -22.45
CA ALA A 191 9.36 -15.09 -23.69
C ALA A 191 8.72 -15.74 -24.94
N ASP A 192 7.88 -16.76 -24.76
CA ASP A 192 7.20 -17.43 -25.87
C ASP A 192 6.11 -16.56 -26.49
N ALA A 193 6.22 -16.36 -27.81
CA ALA A 193 5.27 -15.62 -28.63
C ALA A 193 3.85 -16.22 -28.69
N GLY A 194 3.65 -17.40 -28.09
CA GLY A 194 2.36 -18.08 -28.02
C GLY A 194 1.36 -17.46 -27.04
N LEU A 195 1.84 -16.70 -26.05
CA LEU A 195 0.98 -15.90 -25.18
C LEU A 195 0.72 -14.53 -25.83
N ARG A 196 -0.54 -14.21 -26.14
CA ARG A 196 -0.91 -12.96 -26.80
C ARG A 196 -0.83 -11.78 -25.85
N GLY A 197 0.06 -10.83 -26.14
CA GLY A 197 0.25 -9.57 -25.42
C GLY A 197 1.73 -9.16 -25.42
N PRO A 198 2.10 -7.92 -25.03
CA PRO A 198 3.50 -7.50 -24.99
C PRO A 198 4.29 -8.33 -23.96
N GLY A 199 4.93 -9.41 -24.40
CA GLY A 199 5.81 -10.24 -23.58
C GLY A 199 5.13 -11.34 -22.75
N GLY A 200 4.03 -11.92 -23.24
CA GLY A 200 3.48 -13.17 -22.70
C GLY A 200 3.23 -13.18 -21.19
N SER A 201 2.55 -12.16 -20.65
CA SER A 201 2.29 -12.06 -19.22
C SER A 201 0.92 -12.60 -18.82
N MET A 202 0.80 -13.15 -17.60
CA MET A 202 -0.47 -13.50 -16.98
C MET A 202 -0.56 -12.98 -15.54
N ALA A 203 -1.47 -12.05 -15.29
CA ALA A 203 -1.62 -11.33 -14.03
C ALA A 203 -3.08 -11.27 -13.54
N VAL A 204 -3.30 -10.60 -12.41
CA VAL A 204 -4.60 -10.49 -11.73
C VAL A 204 -5.18 -9.07 -11.85
N PRO A 205 -5.74 -8.68 -13.01
CA PRO A 205 -5.93 -7.27 -13.36
C PRO A 205 -6.79 -6.47 -12.38
N GLY A 206 -7.86 -7.06 -11.81
CA GLY A 206 -8.69 -6.39 -10.81
C GLY A 206 -7.94 -6.06 -9.52
N ALA A 207 -7.18 -7.02 -8.98
CA ALA A 207 -6.36 -6.81 -7.79
C ALA A 207 -5.19 -5.85 -8.08
N THR A 208 -4.55 -5.99 -9.24
CA THR A 208 -3.50 -5.07 -9.70
C THR A 208 -4.00 -3.63 -9.80
N TRP A 209 -5.17 -3.39 -10.39
CA TRP A 209 -5.77 -2.06 -10.45
C TRP A 209 -6.02 -1.49 -9.05
N LEU A 210 -6.66 -2.25 -8.16
CA LEU A 210 -6.86 -1.83 -6.77
C LEU A 210 -5.53 -1.51 -6.09
N ALA A 211 -4.49 -2.34 -6.27
CA ALA A 211 -3.17 -2.10 -5.70
C ALA A 211 -2.55 -0.78 -6.18
N THR A 212 -2.74 -0.40 -7.45
CA THR A 212 -2.26 0.89 -7.97
C THR A 212 -2.92 2.09 -7.27
N LEU A 213 -4.13 1.90 -6.74
CA LEU A 213 -4.88 2.94 -6.01
C LEU A 213 -4.39 3.13 -4.56
N ALA A 214 -3.50 2.26 -4.07
CA ALA A 214 -2.92 2.38 -2.74
C ALA A 214 -1.72 3.33 -2.68
N VAL A 215 -1.08 3.62 -3.82
CA VAL A 215 0.19 4.38 -3.88
C VAL A 215 0.13 5.71 -3.12
N GLN A 216 -1.02 6.41 -3.13
CA GLN A 216 -1.21 7.66 -2.40
C GLN A 216 -0.95 7.55 -0.88
N LYS A 217 -1.05 6.35 -0.29
CA LYS A 217 -0.75 6.09 1.13
C LYS A 217 0.73 5.92 1.42
N PHE A 218 1.55 5.66 0.39
CA PHE A 218 2.97 5.38 0.53
C PHE A 218 3.82 6.54 0.01
N GLY A 219 3.44 7.78 0.35
CA GLY A 219 4.20 8.97 -0.02
C GLY A 219 5.55 9.06 0.71
N TYR A 220 6.37 10.01 0.26
CA TYR A 220 7.68 10.31 0.84
C TYR A 220 7.53 11.01 2.20
N ASP A 221 8.24 10.50 3.19
CA ASP A 221 8.44 11.16 4.47
C ASP A 221 9.94 11.17 4.80
N ARG A 222 10.39 12.22 5.48
CA ARG A 222 11.69 12.20 6.16
C ARG A 222 11.55 11.41 7.45
N ARG A 223 12.50 10.51 7.71
CA ARG A 223 12.62 9.83 8.99
C ARG A 223 13.00 10.87 10.05
N ASN A 224 12.23 11.04 11.13
CA ASN A 224 12.58 12.02 12.16
C ASN A 224 13.93 11.64 12.77
N GLY A 225 14.83 12.61 12.88
CA GLY A 225 16.18 12.41 13.41
C GLY A 225 17.21 11.96 12.37
N ILE A 226 16.80 11.66 11.12
CA ILE A 226 17.71 11.50 9.99
C ILE A 226 17.54 12.71 9.05
N ASP A 227 18.27 13.78 9.36
CA ASP A 227 18.28 14.99 8.53
C ASP A 227 19.10 14.84 7.24
N LYS A 228 19.86 13.75 7.12
CA LYS A 228 20.81 13.49 6.02
C LYS A 228 20.42 12.23 5.25
N GLY A 229 20.22 12.38 3.94
CA GLY A 229 19.91 11.29 3.01
C GLY A 229 18.68 11.60 2.14
N PRO A 230 18.47 10.84 1.05
CA PRO A 230 17.26 10.99 0.25
C PRO A 230 16.04 10.59 1.09
N PRO A 231 14.88 11.25 0.92
CA PRO A 231 13.65 10.79 1.55
C PRO A 231 13.27 9.42 1.00
N VAL A 232 12.57 8.65 1.82
CA VAL A 232 12.16 7.30 1.50
C VAL A 232 10.64 7.21 1.64
N PRO A 233 9.91 6.61 0.67
CA PRO A 233 8.47 6.47 0.81
C PRO A 233 8.11 5.53 1.97
N LYS A 234 7.00 5.79 2.65
CA LYS A 234 6.53 4.93 3.76
C LYS A 234 6.52 3.46 3.35
N GLY A 235 6.96 2.58 4.25
CA GLY A 235 7.03 1.13 4.05
C GLY A 235 8.33 0.60 3.42
N TRP A 236 9.16 1.45 2.79
CA TRP A 236 10.47 1.09 2.20
C TRP A 236 11.74 1.15 3.11
N PHE A 237 12.36 0.03 3.38
CA PHE A 237 13.59 -0.03 4.18
C PHE A 237 14.78 -0.43 3.33
N ARG A 238 15.93 0.20 3.58
CA ARG A 238 17.21 -0.25 3.03
C ARG A 238 17.99 -1.00 4.11
N VAL A 239 18.26 -2.28 3.88
CA VAL A 239 19.01 -3.16 4.79
C VAL A 239 20.15 -3.78 3.99
N GLU A 240 21.39 -3.56 4.44
CA GLU A 240 22.60 -4.11 3.79
C GLU A 240 22.67 -3.84 2.27
N GLY A 241 22.20 -2.66 1.85
CA GLY A 241 22.20 -2.26 0.45
C GLY A 241 21.05 -2.81 -0.40
N ARG A 242 20.15 -3.61 0.17
CA ARG A 242 18.94 -4.16 -0.46
C ARG A 242 17.71 -3.36 -0.02
N ASP A 243 16.75 -3.21 -0.93
CA ASP A 243 15.51 -2.46 -0.68
C ASP A 243 14.34 -3.41 -0.40
N PHE A 244 13.59 -3.14 0.66
CA PHE A 244 12.48 -3.96 1.12
C PHE A 244 11.25 -3.09 1.32
N PHE A 245 10.09 -3.56 0.88
CA PHE A 245 8.80 -2.99 1.26
C PHE A 245 8.23 -3.83 2.40
N ALA A 246 7.95 -3.26 3.57
CA ALA A 246 7.35 -3.95 4.70
C ALA A 246 6.00 -3.33 5.07
N TRP A 247 5.09 -4.15 5.60
CA TRP A 247 3.74 -3.75 5.98
C TRP A 247 3.16 -4.56 7.14
N PRO A 248 2.36 -3.93 8.01
CA PRO A 248 1.70 -4.63 9.11
C PRO A 248 0.37 -5.23 8.63
N LEU A 249 0.05 -6.40 9.17
CA LEU A 249 -1.28 -7.00 9.19
C LEU A 249 -1.80 -6.97 10.62
N TRP A 250 -3.04 -6.55 10.80
CA TRP A 250 -3.66 -6.36 12.10
C TRP A 250 -4.97 -7.11 12.22
N SER A 251 -5.25 -7.69 13.38
CA SER A 251 -6.48 -8.45 13.62
C SER A 251 -7.66 -7.56 14.04
N LEU A 252 -7.41 -6.39 14.63
CA LEU A 252 -8.46 -5.47 15.08
C LEU A 252 -8.96 -4.56 13.94
N PRO A 253 -10.26 -4.27 13.83
CA PRO A 253 -10.76 -3.34 12.81
C PRO A 253 -10.18 -1.93 12.99
N VAL A 254 -9.36 -1.46 12.03
CA VAL A 254 -8.75 -0.12 12.06
C VAL A 254 -9.15 0.72 10.85
N ASN A 255 -9.31 2.02 11.06
CA ASN A 255 -9.59 2.95 9.97
C ASN A 255 -8.33 3.26 9.14
N GLY A 256 -8.50 3.86 7.96
CA GLY A 256 -7.39 4.20 7.07
C GLY A 256 -6.37 5.20 7.62
N ASN A 257 -6.65 5.89 8.74
CA ASN A 257 -5.68 6.75 9.42
C ASN A 257 -4.74 5.96 10.34
N THR A 258 -5.12 4.74 10.72
CA THR A 258 -4.30 3.91 11.60
C THR A 258 -3.08 3.38 10.88
N LEU A 259 -3.18 3.02 9.59
CA LEU A 259 -2.00 2.70 8.78
C LEU A 259 -1.00 3.86 8.74
N ASP A 260 -1.52 5.09 8.56
CA ASP A 260 -0.69 6.30 8.62
C ASP A 260 -0.06 6.50 10.01
N ALA A 261 -0.75 6.12 11.08
CA ALA A 261 -0.22 6.18 12.45
C ALA A 261 0.86 5.12 12.69
N VAL A 262 0.64 3.86 12.31
CA VAL A 262 1.65 2.78 12.43
C VAL A 262 2.92 3.17 11.69
N TRP A 263 2.77 3.74 10.50
CA TRP A 263 3.90 4.31 9.80
C TRP A 263 4.48 5.51 10.51
N LYS A 264 3.71 6.56 10.80
CA LYS A 264 4.27 7.76 11.45
C LYS A 264 5.01 7.46 12.77
N VAL A 265 4.50 6.54 13.59
CA VAL A 265 5.14 6.10 14.84
C VAL A 265 6.38 5.27 14.50
N GLY A 266 6.23 4.12 13.83
CA GLY A 266 7.32 3.17 13.66
C GLY A 266 8.37 3.63 12.64
N TRP A 267 7.95 4.29 11.58
CA TRP A 267 8.79 4.85 10.52
C TRP A 267 9.40 6.18 10.91
N GLY A 268 8.54 7.12 11.32
CA GLY A 268 8.92 8.48 11.59
C GLY A 268 9.85 8.59 12.80
N SER A 269 9.76 7.70 13.80
CA SER A 269 10.55 7.83 15.04
C SER A 269 11.73 6.85 15.19
N ASP A 270 12.19 6.23 14.09
CA ASP A 270 13.15 5.10 14.13
C ASP A 270 12.66 3.92 15.01
N GLY A 271 11.34 3.79 15.15
CA GLY A 271 10.69 2.76 15.93
C GLY A 271 10.99 1.37 15.39
N TRP A 272 10.97 1.17 14.07
CA TRP A 272 11.35 -0.09 13.44
C TRP A 272 12.82 -0.12 13.02
N LYS A 273 13.48 -1.25 13.32
CA LYS A 273 14.80 -1.63 12.85
C LYS A 273 14.70 -2.93 12.09
N PHE A 274 15.20 -2.93 10.87
CA PHE A 274 15.30 -4.13 10.06
C PHE A 274 16.76 -4.53 9.93
N SER A 275 17.03 -5.81 10.12
CA SER A 275 18.33 -6.43 9.89
C SER A 275 18.16 -7.72 9.12
N SER A 276 19.11 -8.06 8.26
CA SER A 276 19.11 -9.36 7.61
C SER A 276 19.49 -10.44 8.61
N ILE A 277 18.84 -11.59 8.50
CA ILE A 277 19.16 -12.80 9.26
C ILE A 277 19.51 -13.93 8.28
N SER A 278 19.91 -15.08 8.81
CA SER A 278 20.25 -16.26 8.01
C SER A 278 19.16 -16.59 6.98
N HIS A 279 19.57 -17.12 5.83
CA HIS A 279 18.68 -17.53 4.72
C HIS A 279 17.90 -16.41 4.02
N GLY A 280 18.32 -15.14 4.16
CA GLY A 280 17.74 -14.03 3.41
C GLY A 280 16.42 -13.50 3.97
N ALA A 281 16.00 -14.00 5.13
CA ALA A 281 14.90 -13.44 5.90
C ALA A 281 15.29 -12.09 6.54
N LEU A 282 14.28 -11.31 6.93
CA LEU A 282 14.46 -10.09 7.72
C LEU A 282 14.04 -10.32 9.16
N GLN A 283 14.78 -9.72 10.08
CA GLN A 283 14.32 -9.49 11.43
C GLN A 283 13.80 -8.05 11.51
N ALA A 284 12.55 -7.90 11.95
CA ALA A 284 11.92 -6.63 12.25
C ALA A 284 11.88 -6.44 13.77
N CYS A 285 12.73 -5.55 14.27
CA CYS A 285 12.78 -5.20 15.68
C CYS A 285 12.13 -3.83 15.92
N ILE A 286 11.14 -3.74 16.81
CA ILE A 286 10.62 -2.45 17.25
C ILE A 286 11.34 -2.01 18.54
N ARG A 287 11.88 -0.78 18.55
CA ARG A 287 12.63 -0.18 19.66
C ARG A 287 11.77 0.58 20.66
N ARG A 288 10.58 1.01 20.23
CA ARG A 288 9.62 1.76 21.04
C ARG A 288 8.23 1.28 20.66
N THR A 289 7.57 0.61 21.59
CA THR A 289 6.21 0.08 21.41
C THR A 289 5.13 1.13 21.75
N HIS A 290 5.47 2.36 22.18
CA HIS A 290 4.46 3.26 22.74
C HIS A 290 4.69 4.74 22.39
N GLY A 291 3.62 5.41 21.92
CA GLY A 291 3.46 6.87 22.00
C GLY A 291 3.42 7.67 20.69
N VAL A 292 2.26 7.73 20.02
CA VAL A 292 1.86 8.93 19.27
C VAL A 292 0.40 9.25 19.62
N ARG A 293 0.14 10.49 20.06
CA ARG A 293 -1.24 10.99 20.26
C ARG A 293 -1.96 11.10 18.91
N ALA A 294 -3.17 10.56 18.82
CA ALA A 294 -4.04 10.70 17.64
C ALA A 294 -5.48 11.09 18.03
N PRO A 295 -6.23 11.73 17.12
CA PRO A 295 -7.34 12.62 17.47
C PRO A 295 -8.68 11.96 17.81
N ASN A 296 -8.84 10.62 17.69
CA ASN A 296 -10.14 9.94 17.81
C ASN A 296 -10.07 8.56 18.51
N SER A 297 -9.51 8.50 19.73
CA SER A 297 -9.55 7.36 20.68
C SER A 297 -9.20 5.96 20.14
N VAL A 298 -7.90 5.68 20.03
CA VAL A 298 -7.28 4.33 20.19
C VAL A 298 -5.87 4.60 20.75
N ASP A 299 -5.73 4.66 22.07
CA ASP A 299 -4.50 5.16 22.71
C ASP A 299 -3.29 4.19 22.67
N HIS A 300 -3.43 2.95 22.18
CA HIS A 300 -2.41 1.91 22.38
C HIS A 300 -2.11 1.01 21.17
N THR A 301 -2.28 1.52 19.94
CA THR A 301 -2.12 0.72 18.72
C THR A 301 -0.67 0.50 18.27
N VAL A 302 0.25 0.17 19.19
CA VAL A 302 1.48 -0.54 18.84
C VAL A 302 1.77 -1.63 19.87
N ASP A 303 0.75 -2.39 20.24
CA ASP A 303 0.98 -3.73 20.77
C ASP A 303 1.32 -4.66 19.60
N LEU A 304 2.55 -5.15 19.56
CA LEU A 304 3.02 -6.07 18.52
C LEU A 304 2.24 -7.39 18.51
N GLY A 305 1.60 -7.77 19.62
CA GLY A 305 0.72 -8.95 19.64
C GLY A 305 -0.49 -8.82 18.70
N ILE A 306 -0.84 -7.59 18.29
CA ILE A 306 -1.94 -7.31 17.36
C ILE A 306 -1.44 -7.32 15.90
N PHE A 307 -0.15 -7.10 15.68
CA PHE A 307 0.43 -6.93 14.34
C PHE A 307 1.34 -8.10 13.94
N THR A 308 1.08 -8.67 12.76
CA THR A 308 2.11 -9.42 12.03
C THR A 308 2.79 -8.47 11.06
N MET A 309 4.11 -8.56 10.92
CA MET A 309 4.89 -7.80 9.93
C MET A 309 5.15 -8.70 8.74
N CYS A 310 4.85 -8.21 7.55
CA CYS A 310 5.20 -8.83 6.29
C CYS A 310 6.21 -7.96 5.57
N ALA A 311 7.01 -8.55 4.68
CA ALA A 311 7.88 -7.79 3.81
C ALA A 311 8.06 -8.47 2.46
N ALA A 312 8.45 -7.68 1.48
CA ALA A 312 8.88 -8.13 0.17
C ALA A 312 10.17 -7.41 -0.22
N GLU A 313 11.09 -8.18 -0.80
CA GLU A 313 12.29 -7.63 -1.38
C GLU A 313 12.01 -7.03 -2.76
N ARG A 314 12.69 -5.93 -3.04
CA ARG A 314 12.75 -5.32 -4.36
C ARG A 314 14.12 -5.47 -4.98
N LEU A 315 14.28 -6.49 -5.83
CA LEU A 315 15.44 -6.57 -6.70
C LEU A 315 15.28 -5.65 -7.93
N PRO A 316 16.38 -5.20 -8.54
CA PRO A 316 16.34 -4.36 -9.73
C PRO A 316 15.50 -5.00 -10.84
N ARG A 317 14.47 -4.28 -11.28
CA ARG A 317 13.56 -4.69 -12.35
C ARG A 317 12.81 -5.99 -12.09
N THR A 318 12.68 -6.50 -10.86
CA THR A 318 11.83 -7.68 -10.55
C THR A 318 10.52 -7.25 -9.89
N PRO A 319 9.52 -8.14 -9.81
CA PRO A 319 8.40 -7.94 -8.90
C PRO A 319 8.82 -7.87 -7.43
N LEU A 320 7.97 -7.26 -6.59
CA LEU A 320 8.07 -7.32 -5.12
C LEU A 320 7.88 -8.76 -4.65
N THR A 321 8.95 -9.41 -4.20
CA THR A 321 8.92 -10.83 -3.84
C THR A 321 8.82 -10.98 -2.33
N PRO A 322 7.78 -11.63 -1.78
CA PRO A 322 7.63 -11.84 -0.34
C PRO A 322 8.85 -12.54 0.26
N ILE A 323 9.17 -12.17 1.49
CA ILE A 323 10.21 -12.79 2.29
C ILE A 323 9.71 -13.03 3.71
N CYS A 324 10.31 -14.00 4.40
CA CYS A 324 10.01 -14.24 5.80
C CYS A 324 10.48 -13.05 6.66
N VAL A 325 9.65 -12.69 7.64
CA VAL A 325 9.95 -11.64 8.62
C VAL A 325 9.77 -12.20 10.02
N ASP A 326 10.85 -12.18 10.79
CA ASP A 326 10.81 -12.50 12.22
C ASP A 326 10.63 -11.21 13.01
N ILE A 327 9.59 -11.15 13.83
CA ILE A 327 9.33 -9.99 14.68
C ILE A 327 10.01 -10.23 16.03
N SER A 328 10.79 -9.26 16.50
CA SER A 328 11.38 -9.30 17.83
C SER A 328 11.15 -7.99 18.59
N LEU A 329 10.85 -8.08 19.87
CA LEU A 329 10.87 -6.90 20.75
C LEU A 329 12.32 -6.50 21.03
N ALA A 330 12.62 -5.20 21.04
CA ALA A 330 13.89 -4.73 21.55
C ALA A 330 13.99 -5.03 23.06
N ASP A 331 15.21 -5.35 23.50
CA ASP A 331 15.56 -5.54 24.91
C ASP A 331 15.10 -4.34 25.76
N ALA A 332 14.53 -4.62 26.95
CA ALA A 332 13.80 -3.70 27.84
C ALA A 332 14.62 -2.49 28.34
N ARG A 333 15.90 -2.39 27.96
CA ARG A 333 16.82 -1.28 28.26
C ARG A 333 16.33 0.10 27.78
N TYR A 334 15.31 0.15 26.93
CA TYR A 334 14.67 1.41 26.51
C TYR A 334 13.46 1.82 27.38
N GLY A 335 13.14 1.04 28.42
CA GLY A 335 12.07 1.30 29.37
C GLY A 335 10.68 0.98 28.82
N GLU A 336 9.83 0.37 29.65
CA GLU A 336 8.39 0.36 29.41
C GLU A 336 7.85 1.78 29.54
N TYR A 337 6.85 2.13 28.74
CA TYR A 337 6.15 3.40 28.92
C TYR A 337 5.41 3.34 30.27
N GLU A 338 5.73 4.24 31.20
CA GLU A 338 5.32 4.19 32.61
C GLU A 338 3.83 3.83 32.88
N PRO A 339 2.84 4.28 32.09
CA PRO A 339 1.44 3.87 32.29
C PRO A 339 1.15 2.36 32.13
N TRP A 340 2.07 1.58 31.57
CA TRP A 340 1.92 0.14 31.26
C TRP A 340 2.89 -0.75 32.02
N LYS A 341 3.59 -0.18 32.99
CA LYS A 341 4.61 -0.89 33.77
C LYS A 341 3.97 -2.01 34.59
N GLY A 342 4.42 -3.25 34.39
CA GLY A 342 3.89 -4.43 35.09
C GLY A 342 2.63 -5.06 34.47
N TRP A 343 2.33 -4.76 33.21
CA TRP A 343 1.27 -5.40 32.45
C TRP A 343 1.61 -6.86 32.10
N ASP A 344 0.64 -7.76 32.12
CA ASP A 344 0.81 -9.16 31.68
C ASP A 344 0.65 -9.24 30.15
N TRP A 345 1.78 -9.41 29.47
CA TRP A 345 1.87 -9.38 28.02
C TRP A 345 1.66 -10.76 27.36
N GLU A 346 1.61 -11.84 28.13
CA GLU A 346 1.43 -13.19 27.56
C GLU A 346 -0.03 -13.49 27.22
N ALA A 347 -0.99 -12.76 27.82
CA ALA A 347 -2.41 -12.96 27.59
C ALA A 347 -3.27 -11.69 27.84
N PRO A 348 -3.11 -10.61 27.06
CA PRO A 348 -3.96 -9.43 27.21
C PRO A 348 -5.40 -9.78 26.80
N HIS A 349 -6.30 -9.92 27.78
CA HIS A 349 -7.73 -9.95 27.50
C HIS A 349 -8.12 -8.59 26.91
N VAL A 350 -8.78 -8.59 25.74
CA VAL A 350 -9.18 -7.38 25.00
C VAL A 350 -10.00 -6.40 25.86
N GLY A 351 -10.71 -6.90 26.88
CA GLY A 351 -11.47 -6.08 27.83
C GLY A 351 -10.65 -5.38 28.90
N ASP A 352 -9.40 -5.78 29.11
CA ASP A 352 -8.55 -5.27 30.18
C ASP A 352 -7.77 -4.02 29.75
N TYR A 353 -7.67 -3.73 28.45
CA TYR A 353 -7.02 -2.52 27.94
C TYR A 353 -7.52 -1.28 28.72
N PRO A 354 -6.65 -0.58 29.48
CA PRO A 354 -7.04 0.63 30.19
C PRO A 354 -7.45 1.71 29.19
N GLY A 355 -8.76 1.83 29.05
CA GLY A 355 -9.41 2.55 27.97
C GLY A 355 -10.66 1.78 27.56
N LYS A 356 -11.73 1.91 28.36
CA LYS A 356 -13.09 1.40 28.09
C LYS A 356 -13.41 1.47 26.59
N TYR A 357 -13.22 0.38 25.86
CA TYR A 357 -13.72 0.24 24.51
C TYR A 357 -15.23 0.01 24.61
N GLY A 358 -15.98 1.07 24.40
CA GLY A 358 -17.41 0.99 24.09
C GLY A 358 -17.61 0.30 22.75
N TRP A 359 -17.57 -1.02 22.75
CA TRP A 359 -18.40 -1.83 21.85
C TRP A 359 -19.74 -2.05 22.57
N GLY A 360 -20.58 -1.03 22.46
CA GLY A 360 -22.00 -1.03 22.80
C GLY A 360 -22.79 -0.52 21.61
#